data_AF-A0A943II27-F1
#
_entry.id   AF-A0A943II27-F1
#
_cell.length_a   1.000
_cell.length_b   1.000
_cell.length_c   1.000
_cell.angle_alpha   90.00
_cell.angle_beta   90.00
_cell.angle_gamma   90.00
#
_symmetry.space_group_name_H-M   'P 1'
#
loop_
_entity.id
_entity.type
_entity.pdbx_description
1 polymer ?
#
loop_
_entity_poly.entity_id
_entity_poly.type
_entity_poly.pdbx_seq_one_letter_code
_entity_poly.pdbx_strand_id
1 'polypeptide(L)'
;MGTPKKEIDKEYLFNLLMPTAASDLPEDLPAAPAPSAAARTPAPEGAGLSALGSGVKVRPARELMLVNLNERLVADRLDEVFEKFRCCRCDRCRQDVAALALNALPAHYVVASPEEIPVLLEKAPTREVSSALVKAILQVKKHPRH
;
A
#
# COMPACT_ATOMS: atom_id res chain seq x y z
N MET A 1 7.85 -53.82 29.38
CA MET A 1 6.75 -52.97 28.90
C MET A 1 7.29 -51.57 28.66
N GLY A 2 7.32 -51.11 27.41
CA GLY A 2 7.59 -49.71 27.06
C GLY A 2 6.80 -49.41 25.78
N THR A 3 5.73 -48.64 25.89
CA THR A 3 4.93 -48.23 24.74
C THR A 3 5.73 -47.18 23.94
N PRO A 4 5.86 -47.32 22.60
CA PRO A 4 6.53 -46.31 21.80
C PRO A 4 5.66 -45.05 21.73
N LYS A 5 6.28 -43.90 22.00
CA LYS A 5 5.66 -42.58 21.91
C LYS A 5 5.19 -42.34 20.47
N LYS A 6 3.92 -42.00 20.28
CA LYS A 6 3.37 -41.61 18.97
C LYS A 6 4.05 -40.32 18.52
N GLU A 7 4.93 -40.40 17.55
CA GLU A 7 5.44 -39.23 16.84
C GLU A 7 4.30 -38.66 16.00
N ILE A 8 4.01 -37.38 16.20
CA ILE A 8 3.00 -36.66 15.41
C ILE A 8 3.60 -36.46 14.02
N ASP A 9 2.86 -36.91 13.00
CA ASP A 9 3.32 -36.90 11.62
C ASP A 9 3.51 -35.46 11.12
N LYS A 10 4.78 -35.08 10.93
CA LYS A 10 5.18 -33.70 10.63
C LYS A 10 4.66 -33.27 9.26
N GLU A 11 4.52 -34.21 8.33
CA GLU A 11 4.00 -33.97 6.98
C GLU A 11 2.50 -33.62 7.00
N TYR A 12 1.74 -34.25 7.90
CA TYR A 12 0.32 -33.93 8.09
C TYR A 12 0.13 -32.50 8.63
N LEU A 13 0.92 -32.11 9.64
CA LEU A 13 0.91 -30.73 10.15
C LEU A 13 1.36 -29.72 9.09
N PHE A 14 2.34 -30.07 8.26
CA PHE A 14 2.82 -29.21 7.19
C PHE A 14 1.73 -28.95 6.12
N ASN A 15 1.00 -29.99 5.73
CA ASN A 15 -0.10 -29.88 4.77
C ASN A 15 -1.30 -29.08 5.31
N LEU A 16 -1.53 -29.09 6.62
CA LEU A 16 -2.55 -28.26 7.26
C LEU A 16 -2.12 -26.80 7.43
N LEU A 17 -0.82 -26.54 7.64
CA LEU A 17 -0.29 -25.18 7.78
C LEU A 17 -0.08 -24.46 6.44
N MET A 18 0.13 -25.20 5.33
CA MET A 18 0.38 -24.65 4.00
C MET A 18 -0.65 -25.19 2.99
N PRO A 19 -1.85 -24.60 2.88
CA PRO A 19 -2.91 -25.12 2.02
C PRO A 19 -2.71 -24.82 0.52
N THR A 20 -1.67 -24.08 0.12
CA THR A 20 -1.55 -23.53 -1.24
C THR A 20 -0.84 -24.44 -2.24
N ALA A 21 -0.54 -25.70 -1.90
CA ALA A 21 0.15 -26.62 -2.81
C ALA A 21 -0.80 -27.48 -3.69
N ALA A 22 -2.11 -27.27 -3.64
CA ALA A 22 -3.05 -28.00 -4.49
C ALA A 22 -3.92 -27.04 -5.33
N SER A 23 -3.73 -27.15 -6.65
CA SER A 23 -4.58 -26.68 -7.76
C SER A 23 -4.17 -25.34 -8.41
N ASP A 24 -3.41 -25.49 -9.49
CA ASP A 24 -3.52 -24.78 -10.79
C ASP A 24 -3.95 -23.31 -10.78
N LEU A 25 -2.97 -22.42 -11.01
CA LEU A 25 -3.19 -21.08 -11.55
C LEU A 25 -2.29 -20.85 -12.77
N PRO A 26 -2.81 -20.28 -13.87
CA PRO A 26 -2.10 -20.15 -15.16
C PRO A 26 -0.89 -19.19 -15.12
N GLU A 27 0.19 -19.60 -15.80
CA GLU A 27 1.55 -19.02 -15.78
C GLU A 27 1.75 -17.72 -16.61
N ASP A 28 0.75 -16.85 -16.77
CA ASP A 28 0.92 -15.60 -17.55
C ASP A 28 0.80 -14.33 -16.69
N LEU A 29 1.83 -14.09 -15.87
CA LEU A 29 2.15 -12.77 -15.31
C LEU A 29 3.64 -12.48 -15.56
N PRO A 30 4.02 -11.34 -16.14
CA PRO A 30 5.40 -11.07 -16.55
C PRO A 30 6.34 -11.05 -15.33
N ALA A 31 7.36 -11.91 -15.40
CA ALA A 31 8.38 -12.09 -14.37
C ALA A 31 9.15 -10.79 -14.11
N ALA A 32 9.10 -10.33 -12.85
CA ALA A 32 10.10 -9.40 -12.33
C ALA A 32 11.47 -10.10 -12.30
N PRO A 33 12.56 -9.44 -12.73
CA PRO A 33 13.87 -10.07 -12.74
C PRO A 33 14.41 -10.27 -11.32
N ALA A 34 14.62 -11.54 -10.94
CA ALA A 34 15.34 -11.91 -9.72
C ALA A 34 16.85 -11.62 -9.87
N PRO A 35 17.54 -11.11 -8.82
CA PRO A 35 18.97 -10.90 -8.87
C PRO A 35 19.74 -12.22 -8.77
N SER A 36 20.51 -12.52 -9.80
CA SER A 36 21.46 -13.65 -9.88
C SER A 36 22.55 -13.52 -8.81
N ALA A 37 22.73 -14.59 -8.05
CA ALA A 37 23.88 -14.79 -7.18
C ALA A 37 25.18 -14.77 -7.99
N ALA A 38 26.02 -13.75 -7.77
CA ALA A 38 27.40 -13.71 -8.25
C ALA A 38 28.35 -13.87 -7.06
N ALA A 39 29.37 -14.68 -7.29
CA ALA A 39 30.38 -15.16 -6.35
C ALA A 39 31.00 -14.08 -5.46
N ARG A 40 31.20 -14.42 -4.19
CA ARG A 40 31.99 -13.64 -3.23
C ARG A 40 33.48 -13.88 -3.49
N THR A 41 34.20 -12.86 -3.93
CA THR A 41 35.66 -12.76 -3.79
C THR A 41 36.00 -11.88 -2.58
N PRO A 42 37.00 -12.26 -1.75
CA PRO A 42 37.39 -11.45 -0.59
C PRO A 42 38.13 -10.18 -1.03
N ALA A 43 37.74 -9.05 -0.46
CA ALA A 43 38.42 -7.76 -0.60
C ALA A 43 39.75 -7.76 0.17
N PRO A 44 40.78 -7.02 -0.29
CA PRO A 44 42.01 -6.85 0.48
C PRO A 44 41.75 -5.92 1.66
N GLU A 45 42.17 -6.36 2.83
CA GLU A 45 42.23 -5.57 4.05
C GLU A 45 43.29 -4.46 3.92
N GLY A 46 42.97 -3.29 4.48
CA GLY A 46 43.97 -2.34 4.95
C GLY A 46 44.51 -1.32 3.94
N ALA A 47 43.74 -0.26 3.69
CA ALA A 47 44.32 1.02 3.27
C ALA A 47 43.45 2.22 3.69
N GLY A 48 43.90 2.94 4.73
CA GLY A 48 43.84 4.39 4.76
C GLY A 48 42.57 5.07 5.31
N LEU A 49 42.34 5.00 6.62
CA LEU A 49 41.43 5.93 7.33
C LEU A 49 42.08 7.29 7.70
N SER A 50 43.25 7.61 7.15
CA SER A 50 44.02 8.80 7.57
C SER A 50 44.12 9.93 6.54
N ALA A 51 43.30 9.91 5.48
CA ALA A 51 43.27 10.99 4.47
C ALA A 51 41.91 11.71 4.35
N LEU A 52 41.03 11.60 5.35
CA LEU A 52 39.75 12.34 5.38
C LEU A 52 39.94 13.71 6.07
N GLY A 53 40.85 14.52 5.53
CA GLY A 53 40.79 15.97 5.68
C GLY A 53 39.68 16.52 4.79
N SER A 54 38.85 17.41 5.32
CA SER A 54 37.68 18.06 4.71
C SER A 54 36.36 17.26 4.68
N GLY A 55 35.61 17.42 5.77
CA GLY A 55 34.15 17.58 5.82
C GLY A 55 33.30 16.83 4.79
N VAL A 56 32.88 15.62 5.14
CA VAL A 56 31.74 14.96 4.50
C VAL A 56 30.48 15.77 4.87
N LYS A 57 30.03 16.66 3.96
CA LYS A 57 28.71 17.29 4.06
C LYS A 57 27.65 16.22 3.80
N VAL A 58 27.14 15.60 4.87
CA VAL A 58 25.95 14.75 4.79
C VAL A 58 24.82 15.62 4.23
N ARG A 59 24.33 15.29 3.03
CA ARG A 59 23.12 15.93 2.49
C ARG A 59 21.96 15.55 3.41
N PRO A 60 21.13 16.50 3.87
CA PRO A 60 19.98 16.14 4.68
C PRO A 60 19.13 15.16 3.87
N ALA A 61 18.81 14.02 4.47
CA ALA A 61 17.88 13.07 3.89
C ALA A 61 16.55 13.81 3.69
N ARG A 62 16.10 13.93 2.43
CA ARG A 62 14.77 14.49 2.15
C ARG A 62 13.74 13.52 2.72
N GLU A 63 12.82 14.03 3.52
CA GLU A 63 11.68 13.25 3.99
C GLU A 63 10.77 12.97 2.79
N LEU A 64 10.65 11.69 2.44
CA LEU A 64 9.84 11.20 1.33
C LEU A 64 8.71 10.36 1.90
N MET A 65 7.51 10.55 1.38
CA MET A 65 6.32 9.82 1.81
C MET A 65 5.59 9.20 0.61
N LEU A 66 5.15 7.95 0.79
CA LEU A 66 4.31 7.24 -0.17
C LEU A 66 2.85 7.60 0.08
N VAL A 67 2.17 8.12 -0.93
CA VAL A 67 0.79 8.60 -0.80
C VAL A 67 -0.03 8.22 -2.03
N ASN A 68 -1.27 7.77 -1.81
CA ASN A 68 -2.28 7.75 -2.87
C ASN A 68 -2.88 9.16 -3.04
N LEU A 69 -2.72 9.76 -4.22
CA LEU A 69 -3.24 11.11 -4.49
C LEU A 69 -4.76 11.16 -4.33
N ASN A 70 -5.46 10.10 -4.73
CA ASN A 70 -6.92 10.04 -4.67
C ASN A 70 -7.43 10.03 -3.23
N GLU A 71 -6.65 9.53 -2.27
CA GLU A 71 -7.02 9.51 -0.86
C GLU A 71 -7.14 10.92 -0.28
N ARG A 72 -6.17 11.80 -0.57
CA ARG A 72 -6.26 13.22 -0.18
C ARG A 72 -7.39 13.94 -0.90
N LEU A 73 -7.51 13.76 -2.22
CA LEU A 73 -8.59 14.40 -3.00
C LEU A 73 -9.99 14.00 -2.52
N VAL A 74 -10.15 12.74 -2.12
CA VAL A 74 -11.40 12.25 -1.53
C VAL A 74 -11.63 12.89 -0.17
N ALA A 75 -10.61 12.97 0.70
CA ALA A 75 -10.73 13.58 2.01
C ALA A 75 -11.16 15.06 1.94
N ASP A 76 -10.52 15.85 1.07
CA ASP A 76 -10.82 17.28 0.92
C ASP A 76 -12.26 17.53 0.45
N ARG A 77 -12.77 16.65 -0.41
CA ARG A 77 -14.10 16.81 -1.02
C ARG A 77 -15.20 16.11 -0.26
N LEU A 78 -14.87 15.20 0.67
CA LEU A 78 -15.84 14.36 1.35
C LEU A 78 -16.89 15.23 2.04
N ASP A 79 -16.45 16.17 2.88
CA ASP A 79 -17.33 17.02 3.68
C ASP A 79 -18.27 17.86 2.83
N GLU A 80 -17.77 18.49 1.75
CA GLU A 80 -18.60 19.27 0.84
C GLU A 80 -19.74 18.45 0.22
N VAL A 81 -19.47 17.19 -0.12
CA VAL A 81 -20.47 16.33 -0.75
C VAL A 81 -21.48 15.86 0.30
N PHE A 82 -21.07 15.57 1.53
CA PHE A 82 -21.99 15.29 2.63
C PHE A 82 -22.93 16.47 2.95
N GLU A 83 -22.46 17.70 2.79
CA GLU A 83 -23.30 18.91 2.93
C GLU A 83 -24.34 19.03 1.82
N LYS A 84 -23.94 18.79 0.57
CA LYS A 84 -24.81 18.89 -0.61
C LYS A 84 -25.92 17.83 -0.62
N PHE A 85 -25.64 16.59 -0.22
CA PHE A 85 -26.57 15.47 -0.37
C PHE A 85 -27.45 15.16 0.87
N ARG A 86 -27.25 15.89 1.98
CA ARG A 86 -27.99 15.76 3.26
C ARG A 86 -28.20 14.29 3.67
N CYS A 87 -27.11 13.55 3.81
CA CYS A 87 -27.12 12.15 4.26
C CYS A 87 -26.55 12.01 5.69
N CYS A 88 -26.61 10.80 6.26
CA CYS A 88 -26.11 10.53 7.60
C CYS A 88 -24.61 10.86 7.71
N ARG A 89 -24.21 11.60 8.75
CA ARG A 89 -22.84 12.08 8.96
C ARG A 89 -22.06 11.31 10.02
N CYS A 90 -22.56 10.15 10.45
CA CYS A 90 -21.84 9.31 11.41
C CYS A 90 -20.51 8.82 10.83
N ASP A 91 -19.56 8.50 11.71
CA ASP A 91 -18.23 8.06 11.30
C ASP A 91 -18.28 6.80 10.42
N ARG A 92 -19.25 5.90 10.69
CA ARG A 92 -19.51 4.71 9.86
C ARG A 92 -19.87 5.08 8.42
N CYS A 93 -20.86 5.96 8.21
CA CYS A 93 -21.23 6.39 6.87
C CYS A 93 -20.12 7.16 6.15
N ARG A 94 -19.37 7.99 6.88
CA ARG A 94 -18.21 8.71 6.31
C ARG A 94 -17.15 7.74 5.80
N GLN A 95 -16.80 6.75 6.61
CA GLN A 95 -15.82 5.72 6.26
C GLN A 95 -16.33 4.82 5.12
N ASP A 96 -17.60 4.41 5.13
CA ASP A 96 -18.19 3.60 4.06
C ASP A 96 -18.16 4.33 2.71
N VAL A 97 -18.50 5.62 2.69
CA VAL A 97 -18.46 6.44 1.48
C VAL A 97 -17.02 6.59 0.97
N ALA A 98 -16.07 6.88 1.86
CA ALA A 98 -14.67 7.00 1.49
C ALA A 98 -14.13 5.67 0.93
N ALA A 99 -14.41 4.55 1.57
CA ALA A 99 -13.98 3.23 1.14
C ALA A 99 -14.57 2.86 -0.23
N LEU A 100 -15.88 3.06 -0.43
CA LEU A 100 -16.52 2.78 -1.72
C LEU A 100 -15.99 3.68 -2.84
N ALA A 101 -15.73 4.96 -2.55
CA ALA A 101 -15.16 5.87 -3.53
C ALA A 101 -13.73 5.47 -3.91
N LEU A 102 -12.87 5.17 -2.94
CA LEU A 102 -11.48 4.80 -3.19
C LEU A 102 -11.34 3.44 -3.90
N ASN A 103 -12.21 2.48 -3.59
CA ASN A 103 -12.22 1.19 -4.28
C ASN A 103 -12.71 1.28 -5.72
N ALA A 104 -13.51 2.31 -6.06
CA ALA A 104 -13.98 2.54 -7.42
C ALA A 104 -13.00 3.33 -8.28
N LEU A 105 -12.05 4.04 -7.66
CA LEU A 105 -11.05 4.85 -8.34
C LEU A 105 -9.78 4.02 -8.59
N PRO A 106 -9.05 4.27 -9.70
CA PRO A 106 -7.74 3.66 -9.89
C PRO A 106 -6.78 4.16 -8.81
N ALA A 107 -5.98 3.25 -8.23
CA ALA A 107 -4.98 3.64 -7.25
C ALA A 107 -3.85 4.44 -7.91
N HIS A 108 -3.53 5.62 -7.37
CA HIS A 108 -2.47 6.48 -7.90
C HIS A 108 -1.46 6.84 -6.81
N TYR A 109 -0.52 5.91 -6.60
CA TYR A 109 0.53 6.05 -5.59
C TYR A 109 1.74 6.81 -6.14
N VAL A 110 2.23 7.77 -5.35
CA VAL A 110 3.45 8.53 -5.64
C VAL A 110 4.33 8.60 -4.40
N VAL A 111 5.64 8.66 -4.63
CA VAL A 111 6.63 8.98 -3.59
C VAL A 111 7.07 10.42 -3.82
N ALA A 112 6.74 11.30 -2.89
CA ALA A 112 7.03 12.72 -3.01
C ALA A 112 7.45 13.29 -1.65
N SER A 113 8.13 14.44 -1.68
CA SER A 113 8.32 15.24 -0.47
C SER A 113 6.99 15.90 -0.06
N PRO A 114 6.76 16.20 1.23
CA PRO A 114 5.51 16.80 1.70
C PRO A 114 5.19 18.14 0.98
N GLU A 115 6.21 18.88 0.58
CA GLU A 115 6.13 20.13 -0.18
C GLU A 115 5.62 19.93 -1.63
N GLU A 116 5.90 18.77 -2.24
CA GLU A 116 5.55 18.47 -3.64
C GLU A 116 4.13 17.93 -3.81
N ILE A 117 3.57 17.29 -2.77
CA ILE A 117 2.23 16.70 -2.75
C ILE A 117 1.12 17.68 -3.21
N PRO A 118 0.99 18.91 -2.65
CA PRO A 118 -0.08 19.81 -3.06
C PRO A 118 -0.01 20.16 -4.56
N VAL A 119 1.18 20.31 -5.12
CA VAL A 119 1.39 20.60 -6.55
C VAL A 119 0.93 19.42 -7.42
N LEU A 120 1.12 18.19 -6.95
CA LEU A 120 0.63 16.99 -7.63
C LEU A 120 -0.90 16.86 -7.54
N LEU A 121 -1.50 17.27 -6.42
CA LEU A 121 -2.95 17.27 -6.23
C LEU A 121 -3.67 18.23 -7.20
N GLU A 122 -3.12 19.42 -7.39
CA GLU A 122 -3.71 20.41 -8.30
C GLU A 122 -3.75 19.93 -9.76
N LYS A 123 -2.77 19.11 -10.16
CA LYS A 123 -2.67 18.54 -11.50
C LYS A 123 -3.53 17.29 -11.69
N ALA A 124 -3.96 16.66 -10.60
CA ALA A 124 -4.69 15.40 -10.66
C ALA A 124 -6.12 15.57 -11.20
N PRO A 125 -6.67 14.58 -11.92
CA PRO A 125 -8.00 14.67 -12.52
C PRO A 125 -9.10 14.62 -11.46
N THR A 126 -9.68 15.77 -11.15
CA THR A 126 -10.70 15.89 -10.08
C THR A 126 -12.11 15.42 -10.47
N ARG A 127 -12.37 15.24 -11.77
CA ARG A 127 -13.69 14.84 -12.31
C ARG A 127 -14.07 13.41 -11.95
N GLU A 128 -13.09 12.50 -11.99
CA GLU A 128 -13.33 11.09 -11.68
C GLU A 128 -13.67 10.92 -10.20
N VAL A 129 -12.92 11.60 -9.33
CA VAL A 129 -13.14 11.61 -7.88
C VAL A 129 -14.54 12.09 -7.51
N SER A 130 -15.00 13.20 -8.09
CA SER A 130 -16.35 13.70 -7.80
C SER A 130 -17.44 12.74 -8.27
N SER A 131 -17.27 12.11 -9.44
CA SER A 131 -18.23 11.12 -9.94
C SER A 131 -18.30 9.87 -9.06
N ALA A 132 -17.15 9.41 -8.55
CA ALA A 132 -17.06 8.25 -7.65
C ALA A 132 -17.70 8.55 -6.29
N LEU A 133 -17.44 9.74 -5.72
CA LEU A 133 -18.05 10.20 -4.47
C LEU A 133 -19.58 10.25 -4.55
N VAL A 134 -20.13 10.81 -5.63
CA VAL A 134 -21.59 10.87 -5.82
C VAL A 134 -22.19 9.48 -5.88
N LYS A 135 -21.57 8.56 -6.63
CA LYS A 135 -22.02 7.16 -6.71
C LYS A 135 -21.97 6.46 -5.34
N ALA A 136 -20.87 6.64 -4.61
CA ALA A 136 -20.68 6.06 -3.28
C ALA A 136 -21.74 6.55 -2.28
N ILE A 137 -22.00 7.85 -2.23
CA ILE A 137 -23.03 8.42 -1.34
C ILE A 137 -24.42 7.91 -1.67
N LEU A 138 -24.78 7.82 -2.95
CA LEU A 138 -26.07 7.29 -3.36
C LEU A 138 -26.22 5.82 -2.94
N GLN A 139 -25.14 5.04 -2.97
CA GLN A 139 -25.15 3.65 -2.52
C GLN A 139 -25.33 3.53 -1.00
N VAL A 140 -24.54 4.28 -0.21
CA VAL A 140 -24.64 4.28 1.25
C VAL A 140 -25.99 4.83 1.73
N LYS A 141 -26.53 5.84 1.03
CA LYS A 141 -27.86 6.40 1.33
C LYS A 141 -28.99 5.39 1.11
N LYS A 142 -28.86 4.50 0.12
CA LYS A 142 -29.85 3.44 -0.15
C LYS A 142 -29.79 2.33 0.91
N HIS A 143 -28.60 1.99 1.39
CA HIS A 143 -28.38 0.89 2.34
C HIS A 143 -27.44 1.30 3.48
N PRO A 144 -27.90 2.14 4.42
CA PRO A 144 -27.10 2.51 5.58
C PRO A 144 -26.86 1.29 6.48
N ARG A 145 -25.63 1.15 7.00
CA ARG A 145 -25.21 0.07 7.91
C ARG A 145 -25.08 0.52 9.38
N HIS A 146 -25.52 1.74 9.70
CA HIS A 146 -25.41 2.33 11.03
C HIS A 146 -26.67 2.11 11.86
#